data_AF-A0A7Z2GPE1-F1
#
_entry.id   AF-A0A7Z2GPE1-F1
#
_cell.length_a   1.000
_cell.length_b   1.000
_cell.length_c   1.000
_cell.angle_alpha   90.00
_cell.angle_beta   90.00
_cell.angle_gamma   90.00
#
_symmetry.space_group_name_H-M   'P 1'
#
loop_
_entity.id
_entity.type
_entity.pdbx_description
1 polymer ?
#
loop_
_entity_poly.entity_id
_entity_poly.type
_entity_poly.pdbx_seq_one_letter_code
_entity_poly.pdbx_strand_id
1 'polypeptide(L)' 'MQASDIMTTEVISTRPDTSVFEAATLLAEHHISGYPVIFAQM' A
#
# COMPACT_ATOMS: atom_id res chain seq x y z
N MET A 1 -16.00 10.70 -16.86
CA MET A 1 -14.78 10.17 -16.23
C MET A 1 -15.14 9.67 -14.86
N GLN A 2 -14.78 8.43 -14.58
CA GLN A 2 -14.91 7.73 -13.31
C GLN A 2 -13.51 7.58 -12.69
N ALA A 3 -13.42 7.33 -11.39
CA ALA A 3 -12.14 7.14 -10.70
C ALA A 3 -11.32 5.98 -11.32
N SER A 4 -12.01 4.93 -11.76
CA SER A 4 -11.43 3.79 -12.47
C SER A 4 -10.68 4.18 -13.74
N ASP A 5 -10.99 5.33 -14.33
CA ASP A 5 -10.38 5.76 -15.59
C ASP A 5 -8.98 6.34 -15.38
N ILE A 6 -8.58 6.68 -14.15
CA ILE A 6 -7.32 7.39 -13.85
C ILE A 6 -6.52 6.84 -12.66
N MET A 7 -7.11 6.01 -11.81
CA MET A 7 -6.45 5.53 -10.60
C MET A 7 -5.33 4.53 -10.92
N THR A 8 -4.29 4.52 -10.09
CA THR A 8 -3.29 3.44 -10.09
C THR A 8 -3.92 2.15 -9.59
N THR A 9 -3.87 1.09 -10.40
CA THR A 9 -4.45 -0.24 -10.07
C THR A 9 -3.45 -1.19 -9.44
N GLU A 10 -2.17 -1.07 -9.79
CA GLU A 10 -1.09 -1.86 -9.20
C GLU A 10 -0.58 -1.15 -7.95
N VAL A 11 -1.12 -1.53 -6.79
CA VAL A 11 -0.76 -0.96 -5.49
C VAL A 11 -0.12 -2.01 -4.60
N ILE A 12 0.86 -1.60 -3.81
CA ILE A 12 1.34 -2.41 -2.69
C ILE A 12 0.38 -2.27 -1.51
N SER A 13 0.31 -3.31 -0.69
CA SER A 13 -0.48 -3.32 0.55
C SER A 13 0.27 -4.13 1.61
N THR A 14 -0.05 -3.91 2.88
CA THR A 14 0.53 -4.67 3.99
C THR A 14 -0.53 -5.33 4.85
N ARG A 15 -0.12 -6.19 5.78
CA ARG A 15 -1.03 -6.86 6.72
C ARG A 15 -1.16 -6.09 8.04
N PRO A 16 -2.28 -6.24 8.78
CA PRO A 16 -2.45 -5.58 10.08
C PRO A 16 -1.41 -5.96 11.13
N ASP A 17 -0.75 -7.12 10.98
CA ASP A 17 0.31 -7.61 11.86
C ASP A 17 1.72 -7.16 11.44
N THR A 18 1.86 -6.44 10.32
CA THR A 18 3.14 -5.85 9.90
C THR A 18 3.65 -4.85 10.93
N SER A 19 4.93 -4.95 11.28
CA SER A 19 5.55 -4.06 12.25
C SER A 19 5.64 -2.62 11.73
N VAL A 20 5.62 -1.64 12.63
CA VAL A 20 5.77 -0.21 12.24
C VAL A 20 7.09 0.05 11.52
N PHE A 21 8.16 -0.64 11.90
CA PHE A 21 9.47 -0.47 11.27
C PHE A 21 9.45 -0.97 9.82
N GLU A 22 8.97 -2.19 9.58
CA GLU A 22 8.81 -2.74 8.24
C GLU A 22 7.85 -1.87 7.39
N ALA A 23 6.77 -1.40 8.02
CA ALA A 23 5.82 -0.52 7.37
C ALA A 23 6.46 0.79 6.87
N ALA A 24 7.29 1.41 7.72
CA ALA A 24 8.04 2.63 7.38
C ALA A 24 9.12 2.39 6.31
N THR A 25 9.80 1.24 6.35
CA THR A 25 10.75 0.82 5.32
C THR A 25 10.07 0.76 3.96
N LEU A 26 8.92 0.09 3.86
CA LEU A 26 8.16 -0.01 2.60
C LEU A 26 7.72 1.37 2.07
N LEU A 27 7.29 2.29 2.94
CA LEU A 27 6.95 3.66 2.54
C LEU A 27 8.15 4.38 1.91
N ALA A 28 9.32 4.28 2.56
CA ALA A 28 10.55 4.92 2.11
C ALA A 28 11.08 4.32 0.79
N GLU A 29 11.12 2.99 0.69
CA GLU A 29 11.61 2.27 -0.50
C GLU A 29 10.74 2.56 -1.74
N HIS A 30 9.42 2.55 -1.56
CA HIS A 30 8.48 2.80 -2.66
C HIS A 30 8.20 4.30 -2.89
N HIS A 31 8.77 5.20 -2.09
CA HIS A 31 8.60 6.65 -2.20
C HIS A 31 7.13 7.09 -2.15
N ILE A 32 6.35 6.46 -1.27
CA ILE A 32 4.92 6.75 -1.09
C ILE A 32 4.62 7.18 0.35
N SER A 33 3.57 7.97 0.52
CA SER A 33 3.16 8.49 1.83
C SER A 33 2.21 7.57 2.60
N GLY A 34 1.66 6.54 1.94
CA GLY A 34 0.74 5.59 2.55
C GLY A 34 0.38 4.46 1.59
N TYR A 35 -0.13 3.36 2.16
CA TYR A 35 -0.68 2.24 1.40
C TYR A 35 -1.81 1.56 2.19
N PRO A 36 -2.69 0.78 1.54
CA PRO A 36 -3.75 0.03 2.20
C PRO A 36 -3.22 -1.05 3.14
N VAL A 37 -3.90 -1.24 4.28
CA VAL A 37 -3.69 -2.37 5.19
C VAL A 37 -4.83 -3.37 5.01
N ILE A 38 -4.54 -4.60 4.58
CA ILE A 38 -5.55 -5.61 4.21
C ILE A 38 -5.24 -6.97 4.86
N PHE A 39 -6.28 -7.74 5.20
CA PHE A 39 -6.14 -9.06 5.82
C PHE A 39 -5.74 -10.17 4.82
N ALA A 40 -5.96 -9.97 3.53
CA ALA A 40 -5.66 -10.94 2.47
C ALA A 40 -4.81 -10.27 1.37
N GLN A 41 -3.56 -10.71 1.21
CA GLN A 41 -2.75 -10.42 0.02
C GLN A 41 -3.03 -11.53 -1.00
N MET A 42 -3.50 -11.17 -2.20
CA MET A 42 -3.54 -12.05 -3.37
C MET A 42 -2.43 -11.64 -4.33
#